data_AF-A0A069CYA5-F1
#
_entry.id   AF-A0A069CYA5-F1
#
_cell.length_a   1.000
_cell.length_b   1.000
_cell.length_c   1.000
_cell.angle_alpha   90.00
_cell.angle_beta   90.00
_cell.angle_gamma   90.00
#
_symmetry.space_group_name_H-M   'P 1'
#
loop_
_entity.id
_entity.type
_entity.pdbx_description
1 polymer ?
#
loop_
_entity_poly.entity_id
_entity_poly.type
_entity_poly.pdbx_seq_one_letter_code
_entity_poly.pdbx_strand_id
1 'polypeptide(L)'
;MGYKYFKDKRYLASAKRTVDYLEKELISKADYFSSTLDANCEDKEASLYAATAAYYLALATKGTERLHYTELAKKATYFALSWYYTWDVPFAEGQMLGDIGLKTRGWGNVSVENNHIDVFVFEFADVLRWLSKECNEPRFGEFAAVISTSMRQLLPYEGHMCGIAKVGYYPEVVQHTNWDYGRNGKGYYNNIFAPGWTVASLWELFTPGRAEKFILNR
;
A
#
# COMPACT_ATOMS: atom_id res chain seq x y z
N MET A 1 0.16 1.95 18.26
CA MET A 1 -0.61 3.16 18.65
C MET A 1 -1.20 3.09 20.06
N GLY A 2 -2.15 2.19 20.38
CA GLY A 2 -2.83 2.15 21.69
C GLY A 2 -1.92 2.09 22.92
N TYR A 3 -0.80 1.35 22.85
CA TYR A 3 0.23 1.34 23.91
C TYR A 3 0.71 2.74 24.28
N LYS A 4 0.97 3.60 23.28
CA LYS A 4 1.47 4.96 23.48
C LYS A 4 0.39 5.90 24.01
N TYR A 5 -0.82 5.80 23.45
CA TYR A 5 -1.95 6.65 23.83
C TYR A 5 -2.41 6.38 25.27
N PHE A 6 -2.74 5.12 25.58
CA PHE A 6 -3.27 4.72 26.87
C PHE A 6 -2.19 4.45 27.93
N LYS A 7 -0.91 4.44 27.53
CA LYS A 7 0.24 4.09 28.38
C LYS A 7 0.10 2.71 29.03
N ASP A 8 -0.62 1.79 28.36
CA ASP A 8 -0.91 0.46 28.85
C ASP A 8 -0.13 -0.60 28.07
N LYS A 9 0.74 -1.31 28.79
CA LYS A 9 1.64 -2.34 28.25
C LYS A 9 0.89 -3.53 27.66
N ARG A 10 -0.38 -3.77 28.03
CA ARG A 10 -1.19 -4.85 27.48
C ARG A 10 -1.38 -4.71 25.96
N TYR A 11 -1.50 -3.47 25.46
CA TYR A 11 -1.59 -3.23 24.02
C TYR A 11 -0.28 -3.56 23.29
N LEU A 12 0.88 -3.26 23.89
CA LEU A 12 2.17 -3.64 23.29
C LEU A 12 2.34 -5.16 23.29
N ALA A 13 2.01 -5.83 24.39
CA ALA A 13 2.06 -7.28 24.47
C ALA A 13 1.14 -7.94 23.43
N SER A 14 -0.05 -7.37 23.18
CA SER A 14 -0.94 -7.85 22.11
C SER A 14 -0.36 -7.65 20.73
N ALA A 15 0.20 -6.45 20.44
CA ALA A 15 0.81 -6.17 19.15
C ALA A 15 2.01 -7.09 18.85
N LYS A 16 2.83 -7.40 19.86
CA LYS A 16 3.93 -8.38 19.73
C LYS A 16 3.40 -9.76 19.34
N ARG A 17 2.40 -10.30 20.06
CA ARG A 17 1.76 -11.58 19.69
C ARG A 17 1.21 -11.60 18.27
N THR A 18 0.64 -10.49 17.81
CA THR A 18 0.17 -10.38 16.41
C THR A 18 1.34 -10.48 15.43
N VAL A 19 2.43 -9.75 15.64
CA VAL A 19 3.59 -9.82 14.75
C VAL A 19 4.30 -11.17 14.84
N ASP A 20 4.35 -11.82 16.01
CA ASP A 20 4.88 -13.18 16.16
C ASP A 20 4.07 -14.18 15.29
N TYR A 21 2.74 -14.02 15.25
CA TYR A 21 1.88 -14.81 14.36
C TYR A 21 2.15 -14.50 12.88
N LEU A 22 2.23 -13.22 12.51
CA LEU A 22 2.51 -12.80 11.13
C LEU A 22 3.90 -13.30 10.67
N GLU A 23 4.89 -13.28 11.54
CA GLU A 23 6.21 -13.83 11.29
C GLU A 23 6.13 -15.34 11.01
N LYS A 24 5.46 -16.09 11.88
CA LYS A 24 5.37 -17.55 11.80
C LYS A 24 4.53 -18.04 10.62
N GLU A 25 3.42 -17.36 10.33
CA GLU A 25 2.43 -17.86 9.37
C GLU A 25 2.56 -17.22 7.99
N LEU A 26 2.94 -15.94 7.89
CA LEU A 26 3.03 -15.24 6.60
C LEU A 26 4.50 -15.06 6.18
N ILE A 27 5.28 -14.31 6.97
CA ILE A 27 6.59 -13.80 6.54
C ILE A 27 7.63 -14.92 6.40
N SER A 28 7.69 -15.87 7.33
CA SER A 28 8.67 -16.97 7.31
C SER A 28 8.40 -17.94 6.16
N LYS A 29 7.12 -18.22 5.88
CA LYS A 29 6.65 -19.12 4.81
C LYS A 29 6.58 -18.45 3.44
N ALA A 30 6.60 -17.11 3.39
CA ALA A 30 6.29 -16.30 2.21
C ALA A 30 4.86 -16.56 1.68
N ASP A 31 3.92 -16.83 2.59
CA ASP A 31 2.53 -17.21 2.31
C ASP A 31 1.58 -16.06 2.68
N TYR A 32 1.60 -15.00 1.87
CA TYR A 32 0.83 -13.77 2.09
C TYR A 32 -0.54 -13.88 1.45
N PHE A 33 -1.54 -14.37 2.19
CA PHE A 33 -2.81 -14.84 1.63
C PHE A 33 -4.06 -14.17 2.26
N SER A 34 -5.14 -14.05 1.48
CA SER A 34 -6.51 -13.69 1.92
C SER A 34 -6.67 -12.42 2.78
N SER A 35 -5.93 -11.35 2.49
CA SER A 35 -6.23 -10.04 3.11
C SER A 35 -7.17 -9.19 2.26
N THR A 36 -7.18 -9.44 0.96
CA THR A 36 -8.16 -8.83 0.05
C THR A 36 -9.53 -9.51 0.24
N LEU A 37 -10.57 -8.72 0.50
CA LEU A 37 -11.91 -9.23 0.85
C LEU A 37 -12.60 -10.03 -0.25
N ASP A 38 -12.18 -9.86 -1.50
CA ASP A 38 -12.79 -10.43 -2.70
C ASP A 38 -11.83 -11.33 -3.51
N ALA A 39 -10.72 -11.76 -2.90
CA ALA A 39 -9.79 -12.73 -3.48
C ALA A 39 -9.40 -13.81 -2.46
N ASN A 40 -9.30 -15.05 -2.93
CA ASN A 40 -8.83 -16.18 -2.14
C ASN A 40 -7.48 -16.68 -2.69
N CYS A 41 -6.54 -15.75 -2.85
CA CYS A 41 -5.19 -16.02 -3.33
C CYS A 41 -4.15 -15.16 -2.59
N GLU A 42 -2.88 -15.29 -2.97
CA GLU A 42 -1.83 -14.39 -2.53
C GLU A 42 -2.12 -12.96 -2.99
N ASP A 43 -1.87 -11.99 -2.11
CA ASP A 43 -2.13 -10.60 -2.41
C ASP A 43 -1.10 -9.65 -1.79
N LYS A 44 -1.05 -8.43 -2.32
CA LYS A 44 -0.14 -7.40 -1.81
C LYS A 44 -0.55 -6.90 -0.42
N GLU A 45 -1.85 -6.88 -0.10
CA GLU A 45 -2.39 -6.25 1.12
C GLU A 45 -1.93 -6.96 2.38
N ALA A 46 -1.91 -8.29 2.36
CA ALA A 46 -1.39 -9.13 3.44
C ALA A 46 0.06 -8.76 3.76
N SER A 47 0.85 -8.52 2.72
CA SER A 47 2.24 -8.12 2.85
C SER A 47 2.41 -6.67 3.32
N LEU A 48 1.59 -5.74 2.83
CA LEU A 48 1.57 -4.35 3.28
C LEU A 48 1.28 -4.24 4.77
N TYR A 49 0.29 -4.98 5.28
CA TYR A 49 -0.03 -4.99 6.71
C TYR A 49 1.02 -5.70 7.55
N ALA A 50 1.61 -6.80 7.06
CA ALA A 50 2.73 -7.45 7.74
C ALA A 50 3.94 -6.50 7.87
N ALA A 51 4.29 -5.79 6.80
CA ALA A 51 5.37 -4.81 6.79
C ALA A 51 5.07 -3.65 7.76
N THR A 52 3.85 -3.12 7.74
CA THR A 52 3.42 -1.99 8.57
C THR A 52 3.38 -2.36 10.06
N ALA A 53 2.89 -3.56 10.39
CA ALA A 53 2.85 -4.05 11.77
C ALA A 53 4.26 -4.22 12.36
N ALA A 54 5.17 -4.82 11.58
CA ALA A 54 6.58 -4.96 11.97
C ALA A 54 7.26 -3.58 12.10
N TYR A 55 7.02 -2.66 11.15
CA TYR A 55 7.50 -1.28 11.24
C TYR A 55 7.05 -0.57 12.53
N TYR A 56 5.78 -0.70 12.91
CA TYR A 56 5.27 -0.08 14.15
C TYR A 56 5.94 -0.65 15.40
N LEU A 57 6.24 -1.96 15.43
CA LEU A 57 7.00 -2.53 16.53
C LEU A 57 8.47 -2.08 16.51
N ALA A 58 9.11 -1.99 15.35
CA ALA A 58 10.47 -1.46 15.24
C ALA A 58 10.59 -0.03 15.78
N LEU A 59 9.57 0.82 15.53
CA LEU A 59 9.48 2.16 16.11
C LEU A 59 9.26 2.15 17.63
N ALA A 60 8.50 1.18 18.14
CA ALA A 60 8.11 1.11 19.55
C ALA A 60 9.17 0.45 20.45
N THR A 61 10.14 -0.27 19.88
CA THR A 61 11.15 -1.06 20.60
C THR A 61 12.57 -0.53 20.37
N LYS A 62 13.57 -1.17 20.98
CA LYS A 62 14.99 -0.76 20.94
C LYS A 62 15.91 -1.99 20.88
N GLY A 63 17.18 -1.76 20.54
CA GLY A 63 18.21 -2.81 20.57
C GLY A 63 17.91 -3.95 19.60
N THR A 64 18.18 -5.19 20.03
CA THR A 64 17.98 -6.41 19.23
C THR A 64 16.53 -6.60 18.80
N GLU A 65 15.57 -6.22 19.65
CA GLU A 65 14.15 -6.32 19.33
C GLU A 65 13.75 -5.38 18.19
N ARG A 66 14.31 -4.16 18.13
CA ARG A 66 14.10 -3.25 17.00
C ARG A 66 14.65 -3.85 15.71
N LEU A 67 15.88 -4.38 15.76
CA LEU A 67 16.53 -4.97 14.60
C LEU A 67 15.74 -6.16 14.05
N HIS A 68 15.20 -7.02 14.91
CA HIS A 68 14.32 -8.13 14.52
C HIS A 68 13.13 -7.63 13.72
N TYR A 69 12.38 -6.67 14.24
CA TYR A 69 11.21 -6.12 13.55
C TYR A 69 11.57 -5.33 12.29
N THR A 70 12.73 -4.67 12.24
CA THR A 70 13.25 -4.05 11.01
C THR A 70 13.45 -5.07 9.90
N GLU A 71 14.08 -6.22 10.21
CA GLU A 71 14.31 -7.26 9.20
C GLU A 71 12.99 -7.92 8.74
N LEU A 72 12.02 -8.12 9.64
CA LEU A 72 10.68 -8.57 9.26
C LEU A 72 9.97 -7.58 8.34
N ALA A 73 10.00 -6.28 8.67
CA ALA A 73 9.41 -5.24 7.85
C ALA A 73 10.05 -5.20 6.46
N LYS A 74 11.38 -5.32 6.40
CA LYS A 74 12.14 -5.39 5.14
C LYS A 74 11.77 -6.60 4.31
N LYS A 75 11.70 -7.79 4.91
CA LYS A 75 11.34 -9.04 4.20
C LYS A 75 9.92 -8.97 3.63
N ALA A 76 8.95 -8.49 4.39
CA ALA A 76 7.59 -8.27 3.91
C ALA A 76 7.55 -7.21 2.80
N THR A 77 8.26 -6.10 2.96
CA THR A 77 8.32 -5.03 1.96
C THR A 77 8.82 -5.51 0.60
N TYR A 78 9.83 -6.40 0.56
CA TYR A 78 10.28 -6.97 -0.71
C TYR A 78 9.20 -7.78 -1.42
N PHE A 79 8.40 -8.56 -0.68
CA PHE A 79 7.27 -9.26 -1.27
C PHE A 79 6.22 -8.25 -1.74
N ALA A 80 5.82 -7.28 -0.93
CA ALA A 80 4.84 -6.27 -1.32
C ALA A 80 5.25 -5.55 -2.63
N LEU A 81 6.53 -5.16 -2.76
CA LEU A 81 7.05 -4.48 -3.95
C LEU A 81 7.09 -5.36 -5.21
N SER A 82 7.04 -6.70 -5.10
CA SER A 82 6.97 -7.57 -6.29
C SER A 82 5.63 -7.42 -7.02
N TRP A 83 4.60 -6.89 -6.36
CA TRP A 83 3.28 -6.61 -6.93
C TRP A 83 3.17 -5.23 -7.56
N TYR A 84 4.19 -4.37 -7.42
CA TYR A 84 4.19 -3.03 -7.97
C TYR A 84 4.77 -3.01 -9.38
N TYR A 85 4.08 -2.33 -10.29
CA TYR A 85 4.54 -2.13 -11.65
C TYR A 85 5.80 -1.26 -11.68
N THR A 86 6.85 -1.77 -12.32
CA THR A 86 8.11 -1.04 -12.57
C THR A 86 8.13 -0.37 -13.95
N TRP A 87 7.03 -0.50 -14.71
CA TRP A 87 6.86 -0.01 -16.07
C TRP A 87 5.43 0.48 -16.31
N ASP A 88 5.24 1.26 -17.38
CA ASP A 88 3.94 1.81 -17.76
C ASP A 88 3.25 0.94 -18.80
N VAL A 89 2.05 0.46 -18.46
CA VAL A 89 1.19 -0.30 -19.37
C VAL A 89 0.74 0.59 -20.52
N PRO A 90 0.90 0.16 -21.79
CA PRO A 90 0.40 0.94 -22.92
C PRO A 90 -1.12 0.84 -23.00
N PHE A 91 -1.77 1.97 -23.23
CA PHE A 91 -3.20 2.06 -23.52
C PHE A 91 -3.39 2.58 -24.94
N ALA A 92 -4.42 2.08 -25.63
CA ALA A 92 -4.79 2.53 -26.97
C ALA A 92 -5.52 3.88 -26.92
N GLU A 93 -5.44 4.64 -28.00
CA GLU A 93 -6.24 5.87 -28.17
C GLU A 93 -7.74 5.55 -28.07
N GLY A 94 -8.50 6.38 -27.37
CA GLY A 94 -9.92 6.18 -27.08
C GLY A 94 -10.19 5.30 -25.85
N GLN A 95 -9.18 4.65 -25.28
CA GLN A 95 -9.29 4.13 -23.91
C GLN A 95 -9.15 5.29 -22.94
N MET A 96 -10.09 5.44 -22.00
CA MET A 96 -10.11 6.54 -21.05
C MET A 96 -8.77 6.73 -20.32
N LEU A 97 -8.14 5.64 -19.85
CA LEU A 97 -6.83 5.71 -19.17
C LEU A 97 -5.69 6.12 -20.12
N GLY A 98 -5.80 5.80 -21.40
CA GLY A 98 -4.88 6.25 -22.45
C GLY A 98 -5.04 7.74 -22.76
N ASP A 99 -6.28 8.19 -22.90
CA ASP A 99 -6.61 9.59 -23.22
C ASP A 99 -6.18 10.56 -22.10
N ILE A 100 -6.25 10.12 -20.83
CA ILE A 100 -5.74 10.90 -19.69
C ILE A 100 -4.23 10.71 -19.45
N GLY A 101 -3.58 9.83 -20.22
CA GLY A 101 -2.14 9.60 -20.15
C GLY A 101 -1.64 8.90 -18.89
N LEU A 102 -2.46 8.03 -18.27
CA LEU A 102 -2.11 7.32 -17.02
C LEU A 102 -0.78 6.56 -17.15
N LYS A 103 0.07 6.70 -16.13
CA LYS A 103 1.31 5.94 -15.94
C LYS A 103 1.10 4.91 -14.83
N THR A 104 1.15 3.62 -15.18
CA THR A 104 0.92 2.52 -14.22
C THR A 104 2.15 2.19 -13.38
N ARG A 105 3.35 2.68 -13.72
CA ARG A 105 4.53 2.49 -12.89
C ARG A 105 4.28 3.06 -11.49
N GLY A 106 4.64 2.30 -10.45
CA GLY A 106 4.39 2.67 -9.05
C GLY A 106 2.97 2.35 -8.56
N TRP A 107 2.14 1.69 -9.37
CA TRP A 107 0.87 1.13 -8.91
C TRP A 107 1.00 -0.33 -8.54
N GLY A 108 0.30 -0.76 -7.48
CA GLY A 108 0.27 -2.16 -7.04
C GLY A 108 -0.89 -2.91 -7.66
N ASN A 109 -0.64 -4.11 -8.18
CA ASN A 109 -1.71 -5.05 -8.54
C ASN A 109 -2.31 -5.66 -7.27
N VAL A 110 -3.63 -5.75 -7.19
CA VAL A 110 -4.32 -6.27 -5.99
C VAL A 110 -4.01 -7.75 -5.78
N SER A 111 -4.39 -8.59 -6.74
CA SER A 111 -4.16 -10.03 -6.65
C SER A 111 -4.20 -10.70 -8.04
N VAL A 112 -4.00 -12.02 -8.08
CA VAL A 112 -4.13 -12.79 -9.33
C VAL A 112 -5.61 -12.97 -9.72
N GLU A 113 -6.48 -13.23 -8.76
CA GLU A 113 -7.93 -13.45 -8.98
C GLU A 113 -8.69 -12.14 -9.24
N ASN A 114 -8.24 -11.04 -8.61
CA ASN A 114 -8.81 -9.71 -8.74
C ASN A 114 -7.79 -8.76 -9.40
N ASN A 115 -7.52 -8.98 -10.69
CA ASN A 115 -6.45 -8.29 -11.40
C ASN A 115 -6.81 -6.85 -11.77
N HIS A 116 -6.45 -5.91 -10.90
CA HIS A 116 -6.55 -4.47 -11.14
C HIS A 116 -5.50 -3.72 -10.32
N ILE A 117 -5.23 -2.47 -10.69
CA ILE A 117 -4.43 -1.58 -9.85
C ILE A 117 -5.33 -0.66 -9.03
N ASP A 118 -4.87 -0.32 -7.83
CA ASP A 118 -5.62 0.50 -6.90
C ASP A 118 -4.72 1.47 -6.12
N VAL A 119 -5.33 2.22 -5.20
CA VAL A 119 -4.65 3.17 -4.32
C VAL A 119 -4.39 2.62 -2.93
N PHE A 120 -4.34 1.31 -2.73
CA PHE A 120 -4.16 0.72 -1.40
C PHE A 120 -2.68 0.77 -0.99
N VAL A 121 -2.30 1.88 -0.37
CA VAL A 121 -0.91 2.21 0.01
C VAL A 121 -0.79 2.63 1.48
N PHE A 122 -1.74 3.41 2.01
CA PHE A 122 -1.73 3.92 3.39
C PHE A 122 -0.33 4.41 3.84
N GLU A 123 0.19 3.93 4.97
CA GLU A 123 1.51 4.30 5.50
C GLU A 123 2.69 3.60 4.80
N PHE A 124 2.47 2.76 3.79
CA PHE A 124 3.55 1.98 3.15
C PHE A 124 4.64 2.84 2.54
N ALA A 125 4.29 4.02 2.01
CA ALA A 125 5.30 4.97 1.54
C ALA A 125 6.23 5.46 2.67
N ASP A 126 5.72 5.60 3.90
CA ASP A 126 6.55 5.91 5.07
C ASP A 126 7.38 4.71 5.51
N VAL A 127 6.83 3.50 5.48
CA VAL A 127 7.59 2.25 5.71
C VAL A 127 8.80 2.19 4.77
N LEU A 128 8.59 2.45 3.48
CA LEU A 128 9.65 2.47 2.47
C LEU A 128 10.71 3.56 2.73
N ARG A 129 10.28 4.80 3.03
CA ARG A 129 11.22 5.89 3.35
C ARG A 129 12.03 5.59 4.62
N TRP A 130 11.39 4.97 5.61
CA TRP A 130 12.05 4.57 6.85
C TRP A 130 13.06 3.45 6.60
N LEU A 131 12.66 2.37 5.92
CA LEU A 131 13.57 1.26 5.56
C LEU A 131 14.73 1.74 4.70
N SER A 132 14.51 2.69 3.80
CA SER A 132 15.57 3.25 2.97
C SER A 132 16.71 3.85 3.82
N LYS A 133 16.35 4.55 4.89
CA LYS A 133 17.30 5.14 5.85
C LYS A 133 17.87 4.10 6.81
N GLU A 134 17.01 3.29 7.43
CA GLU A 134 17.39 2.34 8.48
C GLU A 134 18.28 1.22 7.95
N CYS A 135 18.04 0.78 6.70
CA CYS A 135 18.78 -0.32 6.07
C CYS A 135 19.82 0.15 5.04
N ASN A 136 19.99 1.46 4.84
CA ASN A 136 20.83 2.04 3.77
C ASN A 136 20.53 1.44 2.37
N GLU A 137 19.24 1.33 2.05
CA GLU A 137 18.74 0.75 0.81
C GLU A 137 17.98 1.83 0.00
N PRO A 138 18.66 2.55 -0.93
CA PRO A 138 18.07 3.69 -1.61
C PRO A 138 16.87 3.32 -2.49
N ARG A 139 16.80 2.08 -2.99
CA ARG A 139 15.70 1.61 -3.85
C ARG A 139 14.34 1.74 -3.17
N PHE A 140 14.26 1.55 -1.85
CA PHE A 140 12.99 1.76 -1.13
C PHE A 140 12.52 3.21 -1.19
N GLY A 141 13.44 4.17 -1.05
CA GLY A 141 13.12 5.59 -1.17
C GLY A 141 12.65 5.97 -2.57
N GLU A 142 13.27 5.40 -3.60
CA GLU A 142 12.87 5.57 -5.00
C GLU A 142 11.47 5.00 -5.26
N PHE A 143 11.17 3.80 -4.74
CA PHE A 143 9.81 3.23 -4.78
C PHE A 143 8.80 4.13 -4.07
N ALA A 144 9.12 4.64 -2.88
CA ALA A 144 8.25 5.55 -2.17
C ALA A 144 7.95 6.82 -2.99
N ALA A 145 8.96 7.36 -3.68
CA ALA A 145 8.80 8.55 -4.52
C ALA A 145 7.87 8.28 -5.71
N VAL A 146 8.11 7.19 -6.47
CA VAL A 146 7.28 6.86 -7.63
C VAL A 146 5.85 6.53 -7.23
N ILE A 147 5.64 5.70 -6.19
CA ILE A 147 4.29 5.40 -5.66
C ILE A 147 3.59 6.70 -5.25
N SER A 148 4.28 7.56 -4.49
CA SER A 148 3.71 8.83 -4.03
C SER A 148 3.28 9.74 -5.17
N THR A 149 4.01 9.77 -6.28
CA THR A 149 3.60 10.53 -7.47
C THR A 149 2.48 9.84 -8.23
N SER A 150 2.50 8.51 -8.31
CA SER A 150 1.57 7.73 -9.11
C SER A 150 0.15 7.77 -8.56
N MET A 151 0.00 7.66 -7.23
CA MET A 151 -1.29 7.74 -6.53
C MET A 151 -1.96 9.12 -6.60
N ARG A 152 -1.30 10.14 -7.17
CA ARG A 152 -1.88 11.48 -7.36
C ARG A 152 -2.51 11.67 -8.73
N GLN A 153 -2.20 10.78 -9.68
CA GLN A 153 -2.58 10.95 -11.09
C GLN A 153 -4.09 11.00 -11.28
N LEU A 154 -4.85 10.24 -10.47
CA LEU A 154 -6.30 10.13 -10.60
C LEU A 154 -7.07 10.93 -9.55
N LEU A 155 -6.41 11.85 -8.83
CA LEU A 155 -7.07 12.67 -7.81
C LEU A 155 -7.97 13.72 -8.48
N PRO A 156 -9.30 13.67 -8.36
CA PRO A 156 -10.16 14.58 -9.10
C PRO A 156 -10.20 15.96 -8.45
N TYR A 157 -9.89 16.99 -9.23
CA TYR A 157 -10.04 18.41 -8.88
C TYR A 157 -10.53 19.21 -10.09
N GLU A 158 -10.91 20.47 -9.88
CA GLU A 158 -11.43 21.32 -10.95
C GLU A 158 -10.42 21.41 -12.11
N GLY A 159 -10.87 21.03 -13.33
CA GLY A 159 -10.02 20.95 -14.52
C GLY A 159 -9.28 19.62 -14.71
N HIS A 160 -9.33 18.70 -13.74
CA HIS A 160 -8.68 17.38 -13.80
C HIS A 160 -9.58 16.32 -13.15
N MET A 161 -10.69 16.00 -13.81
CA MET A 161 -11.70 15.11 -13.24
C MET A 161 -11.44 13.62 -13.50
N CYS A 162 -10.54 13.27 -14.43
CA CYS A 162 -10.16 11.89 -14.77
C CYS A 162 -11.33 10.93 -15.06
N GLY A 163 -12.45 11.40 -15.59
CA GLY A 163 -13.64 10.55 -15.78
C GLY A 163 -14.47 10.31 -14.52
N ILE A 164 -14.14 10.97 -13.40
CA ILE A 164 -14.92 10.97 -12.17
C ILE A 164 -15.88 12.16 -12.14
N ALA A 165 -17.11 11.92 -11.68
CA ALA A 165 -18.17 12.93 -11.66
C ALA A 165 -18.07 13.96 -10.52
N LYS A 166 -17.22 13.72 -9.51
CA LYS A 166 -17.17 14.53 -8.28
C LYS A 166 -15.75 14.72 -7.74
N VAL A 167 -15.43 15.96 -7.39
CA VAL A 167 -14.16 16.34 -6.76
C VAL A 167 -13.96 15.57 -5.45
N GLY A 168 -12.75 15.06 -5.26
CA GLY A 168 -12.37 14.30 -4.05
C GLY A 168 -12.79 12.83 -4.03
N TYR A 169 -13.45 12.30 -5.08
CA TYR A 169 -13.85 10.90 -5.16
C TYR A 169 -12.79 10.10 -5.94
N TYR A 170 -11.87 9.43 -5.27
CA TYR A 170 -10.78 8.73 -5.96
C TYR A 170 -11.22 7.34 -6.46
N PRO A 171 -10.94 6.94 -7.73
CA PRO A 171 -11.32 5.62 -8.25
C PRO A 171 -10.68 4.48 -7.46
N GLU A 172 -11.47 3.46 -7.13
CA GLU A 172 -10.99 2.26 -6.47
C GLU A 172 -10.30 1.32 -7.47
N VAL A 173 -11.09 0.79 -8.41
CA VAL A 173 -10.67 -0.26 -9.34
C VAL A 173 -10.28 0.36 -10.68
N VAL A 174 -8.98 0.32 -11.01
CA VAL A 174 -8.43 0.82 -12.28
C VAL A 174 -7.97 -0.37 -13.14
N GLN A 175 -8.60 -0.56 -14.30
CA GLN A 175 -8.35 -1.73 -15.14
C GLN A 175 -7.19 -1.47 -16.11
N HIS A 176 -6.03 -2.05 -15.82
CA HIS A 176 -4.82 -1.96 -16.66
C HIS A 176 -4.62 -3.19 -17.56
N THR A 177 -5.37 -4.28 -17.37
CA THR A 177 -5.31 -5.49 -18.20
C THR A 177 -6.64 -5.78 -18.88
N ASN A 178 -6.64 -6.70 -19.85
CA ASN A 178 -7.87 -7.16 -20.51
C ASN A 178 -8.70 -8.12 -19.62
N TRP A 179 -8.29 -8.33 -18.37
CA TRP A 179 -9.10 -9.08 -17.41
C TRP A 179 -10.32 -8.26 -17.03
N ASP A 180 -11.50 -8.71 -17.47
CA ASP A 180 -12.73 -7.96 -17.30
C ASP A 180 -13.42 -8.33 -15.99
N TYR A 181 -13.40 -7.39 -15.04
CA TYR A 181 -14.12 -7.49 -13.78
C TYR A 181 -15.54 -6.89 -13.92
N GLY A 182 -16.24 -7.28 -14.99
CA GLY A 182 -17.67 -7.00 -15.20
C GLY A 182 -18.02 -5.75 -16.02
N ARG A 183 -17.04 -4.98 -16.53
CA ARG A 183 -17.31 -3.86 -17.46
C ARG A 183 -16.06 -3.35 -18.19
N ASN A 184 -16.18 -3.17 -19.51
CA ASN A 184 -15.26 -2.45 -20.42
C ASN A 184 -13.80 -2.95 -20.52
N GLY A 185 -13.33 -3.83 -19.63
CA GLY A 185 -11.97 -4.35 -19.63
C GLY A 185 -10.90 -3.25 -19.53
N LYS A 186 -9.75 -3.49 -20.19
CA LYS A 186 -8.58 -2.61 -20.11
C LYS A 186 -8.91 -1.16 -20.47
N GLY A 187 -8.38 -0.23 -19.69
CA GLY A 187 -8.35 1.19 -20.02
C GLY A 187 -9.51 1.99 -19.43
N TYR A 188 -10.27 1.41 -18.49
CA TYR A 188 -11.42 2.03 -17.85
C TYR A 188 -11.42 1.79 -16.34
N TYR A 189 -12.35 2.44 -15.64
CA TYR A 189 -12.69 2.10 -14.26
C TYR A 189 -13.77 1.05 -14.21
N ASN A 190 -13.77 0.29 -13.12
CA ASN A 190 -14.91 -0.54 -12.79
C ASN A 190 -16.08 0.29 -12.21
N ASN A 191 -17.27 -0.31 -12.14
CA ASN A 191 -18.45 0.26 -11.48
C ASN A 191 -18.47 0.02 -9.96
N ILE A 192 -17.64 -0.88 -9.44
CA ILE A 192 -17.45 -1.12 -8.00
C ILE A 192 -16.55 -0.02 -7.45
N PHE A 193 -17.00 0.60 -6.35
CA PHE A 193 -16.38 1.80 -5.81
C PHE A 193 -16.60 1.93 -4.30
N ALA A 194 -15.51 1.97 -3.55
CA ALA A 194 -15.45 2.18 -2.12
C ALA A 194 -14.73 3.51 -1.82
N PRO A 195 -15.47 4.61 -1.58
CA PRO A 195 -14.87 5.92 -1.34
C PRO A 195 -14.13 6.03 0.00
N GLY A 196 -14.50 5.22 0.99
CA GLY A 196 -14.02 5.40 2.36
C GLY A 196 -12.54 5.10 2.51
N TRP A 197 -12.11 3.91 2.08
CA TRP A 197 -10.73 3.48 2.26
C TRP A 197 -9.78 4.18 1.29
N THR A 198 -10.22 4.50 0.07
CA THR A 198 -9.39 5.22 -0.92
C THR A 198 -9.00 6.60 -0.40
N VAL A 199 -9.95 7.31 0.23
CA VAL A 199 -9.69 8.57 0.93
C VAL A 199 -8.73 8.37 2.12
N ALA A 200 -8.93 7.34 2.94
CA ALA A 200 -8.06 7.06 4.08
C ALA A 200 -6.61 6.74 3.66
N SER A 201 -6.45 5.96 2.60
CA SER A 201 -5.15 5.59 2.04
C SER A 201 -4.39 6.82 1.53
N LEU A 202 -5.05 7.68 0.76
CA LEU A 202 -4.47 8.93 0.28
C LEU A 202 -4.18 9.90 1.42
N TRP A 203 -5.08 9.99 2.40
CA TRP A 203 -4.87 10.82 3.57
C TRP A 203 -3.56 10.46 4.26
N GLU A 204 -3.32 9.17 4.54
CA GLU A 204 -2.06 8.71 5.14
C GLU A 204 -0.85 9.03 4.24
N LEU A 205 -0.95 8.75 2.93
CA LEU A 205 0.11 9.07 1.96
C LEU A 205 0.48 10.56 1.96
N PHE A 206 -0.50 11.45 2.12
CA PHE A 206 -0.31 12.90 2.16
C PHE A 206 0.06 13.45 3.55
N THR A 207 0.06 12.62 4.60
CA THR A 207 0.49 13.01 5.95
C THR A 207 1.76 12.28 6.39
N PRO A 208 2.90 12.46 5.70
CA PRO A 208 4.10 11.67 5.94
C PRO A 208 4.65 11.84 7.37
N GLY A 209 5.14 10.72 7.90
CA GLY A 209 5.73 10.58 9.23
C GLY A 209 4.72 10.55 10.37
N ARG A 210 3.43 10.37 10.11
CA ARG A 210 2.38 10.38 11.15
C ARG A 210 2.64 9.35 12.25
N ALA A 211 2.94 8.12 11.85
CA ALA A 211 3.24 7.03 12.77
C ALA A 211 4.52 7.28 13.58
N GLU A 212 5.60 7.71 12.92
CA GLU A 212 6.87 8.02 13.59
C GLU A 212 6.70 9.12 14.64
N LYS A 213 6.08 10.24 14.26
CA LYS A 213 5.82 11.37 15.15
C LYS A 213 5.06 10.93 16.39
N PHE A 214 3.99 10.16 16.18
CA PHE A 214 3.15 9.67 17.27
C PHE A 214 3.86 8.66 18.18
N ILE A 215 4.57 7.67 17.62
CA ILE A 215 5.18 6.59 18.40
C ILE A 215 6.47 7.07 19.08
N LEU A 216 7.25 7.91 18.42
CA LEU A 216 8.55 8.39 18.90
C LEU A 216 8.44 9.67 19.74
N ASN A 217 7.25 10.29 19.84
CA ASN A 217 7.03 11.62 20.43
C ASN A 217 7.91 12.69 19.76
N ARG A 218 7.91 12.74 18.42
CA ARG A 218 8.69 13.66 17.60
C ARG A 218 7.80 14.54 16.73
#